data_AF-A0A820QHH3-F1
#
_entry.id   AF-A0A820QHH3-F1
#
_cell.length_a   1.000
_cell.length_b   1.000
_cell.length_c   1.000
_cell.angle_alpha   90.00
_cell.angle_beta   90.00
_cell.angle_gamma   90.00
#
_symmetry.space_group_name_H-M   'P 1'
#
loop_
_entity.id
_entity.type
_entity.pdbx_description
1 polymer ?
#
loop_
_entity_poly.entity_id
_entity_poly.type
_entity_poly.pdbx_seq_one_letter_code
_entity_poly.pdbx_strand_id
1 'polypeptide(L)'
;IRYAGYTRDPENVIIHGDLEGEFKFVAYYIVDGYVRAVAQSKYEPLSSEIAEVFFHRRNIRKEDIEHDMYGYRKHLDFKMAKPE
;
A
#
# COMPACT_ATOMS: atom_id res chain seq x y z
N ILE A 1 9.33 7.89 7.93
CA ILE A 1 8.42 7.58 6.81
C ILE A 1 9.12 6.61 5.86
N ARG A 2 8.43 5.56 5.41
CA ARG A 2 8.91 4.60 4.40
C ARG A 2 7.92 4.57 3.24
N TYR A 3 8.38 4.21 2.04
CA TYR A 3 7.56 4.25 0.82
C TYR A 3 7.78 3.01 -0.05
N ALA A 4 6.81 2.71 -0.90
CA ALA A 4 6.90 1.71 -1.95
C ALA A 4 6.08 2.15 -3.17
N GLY A 5 6.52 1.77 -4.37
CA GLY A 5 5.90 2.18 -5.63
C GLY A 5 6.22 3.62 -6.04
N TYR A 6 5.56 4.08 -7.10
CA TYR A 6 5.80 5.40 -7.68
C TYR A 6 4.58 5.92 -8.46
N THR A 7 4.29 7.21 -8.29
CA THR A 7 3.42 8.00 -9.17
C THR A 7 3.82 9.47 -9.06
N ARG A 8 3.64 10.26 -10.12
CA ARG A 8 3.87 11.72 -10.12
C ARG A 8 2.59 12.49 -9.80
N ASP A 9 1.49 12.07 -10.41
CA ASP A 9 0.22 12.78 -10.41
C ASP A 9 -0.90 11.81 -9.99
N PRO A 10 -1.06 11.55 -8.67
CA PRO A 10 -2.14 10.71 -8.18
C PRO A 10 -3.49 11.41 -8.39
N GLU A 11 -4.49 10.66 -8.85
CA GLU A 11 -5.88 11.13 -8.96
C GLU A 11 -6.54 11.25 -7.58
N ASN A 12 -6.12 10.41 -6.63
CA ASN A 12 -6.66 10.37 -5.28
C ASN A 12 -5.58 9.93 -4.29
N VAL A 13 -5.70 10.37 -3.04
CA VAL A 13 -4.89 9.90 -1.92
C VAL A 13 -5.81 9.47 -0.78
N ILE A 14 -5.73 8.21 -0.38
CA ILE A 14 -6.45 7.68 0.78
C ILE A 14 -5.50 7.67 1.97
N ILE A 15 -5.93 8.33 3.05
CA ILE A 15 -5.13 8.47 4.27
C ILE A 15 -5.82 7.73 5.42
N HIS A 16 -5.04 6.87 6.08
CA HIS A 16 -5.40 6.22 7.33
C HIS A 16 -4.52 6.73 8.46
N GLY A 17 -5.08 6.87 9.66
CA GLY A 17 -4.37 7.31 10.85
C GLY A 17 -4.40 8.83 11.05
N ASP A 18 -3.35 9.36 11.69
CA ASP A 18 -3.26 10.73 12.17
C ASP A 18 -2.09 11.48 11.52
N LEU A 19 -2.40 12.65 10.95
CA LEU A 19 -1.44 13.55 10.30
C LEU A 19 -1.00 14.72 11.17
N GLU A 20 -1.70 15.01 12.28
CA GLU A 20 -1.45 16.24 13.05
C GLU A 20 -0.70 15.96 14.35
N GLY A 21 -1.08 14.90 15.06
CA GLY A 21 -0.48 14.56 16.35
C GLY A 21 0.82 13.79 16.19
N GLU A 22 0.73 12.47 16.25
CA GLU A 22 1.90 11.59 16.27
C GLU A 22 2.53 11.37 14.90
N PHE A 23 1.92 11.91 13.85
CA PHE A 23 2.30 11.68 12.46
C PHE A 23 2.40 10.18 12.14
N LYS A 24 1.39 9.43 12.61
CA LYS A 24 1.24 7.99 12.45
C LYS A 24 0.16 7.73 11.41
N PHE A 25 0.57 7.52 10.17
CA PHE A 25 -0.35 7.44 9.05
C PHE A 25 0.12 6.48 7.96
N VAL A 26 -0.81 6.14 7.07
CA VAL A 26 -0.55 5.51 5.78
C VAL A 26 -1.27 6.32 4.71
N ALA A 27 -0.55 6.72 3.67
CA ALA A 27 -1.07 7.40 2.50
C ALA A 27 -0.93 6.50 1.27
N TYR A 28 -2.07 6.08 0.71
CA TYR A 28 -2.15 5.32 -0.53
C TYR A 28 -2.43 6.25 -1.71
N TYR A 29 -1.57 6.23 -2.70
CA TYR A 29 -1.69 7.06 -3.90
C TYR A 29 -2.34 6.26 -5.03
N ILE A 30 -3.44 6.76 -5.56
CA ILE A 30 -4.32 6.07 -6.50
C ILE A 30 -4.19 6.67 -7.90
N VAL A 31 -4.10 5.81 -8.91
CA VAL A 31 -4.17 6.14 -10.35
C VAL A 31 -4.98 5.06 -11.05
N ASP A 32 -5.94 5.44 -11.89
CA ASP A 32 -6.87 4.55 -12.57
C ASP A 32 -7.60 3.56 -11.63
N GLY A 33 -7.91 3.98 -10.40
CA GLY A 33 -8.55 3.14 -9.39
C GLY A 33 -7.64 2.10 -8.70
N TYR A 34 -6.33 2.12 -8.96
CA TYR A 34 -5.36 1.22 -8.34
C TYR A 34 -4.33 1.96 -7.50
N VAL A 35 -3.86 1.31 -6.44
CA VAL A 35 -2.73 1.81 -5.66
C VAL A 35 -1.45 1.71 -6.50
N ARG A 36 -0.78 2.85 -6.73
CA ARG A 36 0.51 2.93 -7.44
C ARG A 36 1.69 3.24 -6.54
N ALA A 37 1.43 3.88 -5.42
CA ALA A 37 2.44 4.12 -4.40
C ALA A 37 1.81 4.13 -3.01
N VAL A 38 2.64 3.94 -2.00
CA VAL A 38 2.29 4.12 -0.60
C VAL A 38 3.40 4.84 0.13
N ALA A 39 3.04 5.68 1.09
CA ALA A 39 3.93 6.20 2.12
C ALA A 39 3.35 5.88 3.49
N GLN A 40 4.19 5.44 4.44
CA GLN A 40 3.73 5.08 5.78
C GLN A 40 4.68 5.62 6.86
N SER A 41 4.12 5.85 8.05
CA SER A 41 4.83 6.24 9.26
C SER A 41 4.31 5.43 10.43
N LYS A 42 5.20 4.70 11.12
CA LYS A 42 4.92 3.91 12.34
C LYS A 42 3.90 2.76 12.14
N TYR A 43 3.77 2.26 10.91
CA TYR A 43 2.97 1.09 10.52
C TYR A 43 3.83 0.02 9.84
N GLU A 44 5.09 -0.12 10.27
CA GLU A 44 5.94 -1.21 9.79
C GLU A 44 5.29 -2.58 10.05
N PRO A 45 5.39 -3.55 9.12
CA PRO A 45 6.19 -3.54 7.89
C PRO A 45 5.40 -3.18 6.60
N LEU A 46 4.30 -2.42 6.70
CA LEU A 46 3.33 -2.21 5.61
C LEU A 46 3.93 -1.83 4.25
N SER A 47 4.89 -0.90 4.20
CA SER A 47 5.54 -0.51 2.94
C SER A 47 6.27 -1.68 2.28
N SER A 48 6.88 -2.57 3.07
CA SER A 48 7.57 -3.76 2.57
C SER A 48 6.58 -4.81 2.08
N GLU A 49 5.45 -4.99 2.78
CA GLU A 49 4.40 -5.88 2.31
C GLU A 49 3.80 -5.39 0.96
N ILE A 50 3.54 -4.09 0.81
CA ILE A 50 3.07 -3.53 -0.46
C ILE A 50 4.10 -3.70 -1.57
N ALA A 51 5.39 -3.51 -1.27
CA ALA A 51 6.46 -3.74 -2.23
C ALA A 51 6.47 -5.19 -2.74
N GLU A 52 6.19 -6.16 -1.86
CA GLU A 52 6.06 -7.57 -2.22
C GLU A 52 4.87 -7.81 -3.16
N VAL A 53 3.70 -7.22 -2.87
CA VAL A 53 2.52 -7.28 -3.76
C VAL A 53 2.86 -6.73 -5.15
N PHE A 54 3.57 -5.59 -5.21
CA PHE A 54 4.01 -4.99 -6.46
C PHE A 54 5.04 -5.84 -7.20
N PHE A 55 6.00 -6.44 -6.49
CA PHE A 55 7.00 -7.34 -7.06
C PHE A 55 6.33 -8.53 -7.76
N HIS A 56 5.27 -9.07 -7.16
CA HIS A 56 4.45 -10.13 -7.75
C HIS A 56 3.43 -9.66 -8.80
N ARG A 57 3.51 -8.39 -9.24
CA ARG A 57 2.62 -7.78 -10.24
C ARG A 57 1.13 -7.91 -9.92
N ARG A 58 0.78 -8.01 -8.64
CA ARG A 58 -0.61 -8.02 -8.18
C ARG A 58 -1.10 -6.57 -8.05
N ASN A 59 -2.37 -6.36 -8.33
CA ASN A 59 -2.99 -5.04 -8.28
C ASN A 59 -3.83 -4.91 -7.00
N ILE A 60 -3.61 -3.82 -6.26
CA ILE A 60 -4.43 -3.43 -5.12
C ILE A 60 -5.41 -2.38 -5.62
N ARG A 61 -6.70 -2.64 -5.48
CA ARG A 61 -7.74 -1.68 -5.87
C ARG A 61 -7.98 -0.66 -4.77
N LYS A 62 -8.50 0.52 -5.14
CA LYS A 62 -8.92 1.53 -4.18
C LYS A 62 -9.87 0.94 -3.13
N GLU A 63 -10.84 0.13 -3.55
CA GLU A 63 -11.85 -0.45 -2.66
C GLU A 63 -11.24 -1.45 -1.66
N ASP A 64 -10.08 -2.02 -1.97
CA ASP A 64 -9.38 -2.92 -1.05
C ASP A 64 -8.87 -2.19 0.19
N ILE A 65 -8.57 -0.89 0.07
CA ILE A 65 -7.94 -0.12 1.14
C ILE A 65 -8.78 1.06 1.65
N GLU A 66 -9.90 1.37 1.02
CA GLU A 66 -10.69 2.58 1.34
C GLU A 66 -11.25 2.56 2.77
N HIS A 67 -11.66 1.39 3.26
CA HIS A 67 -12.22 1.22 4.61
C HIS A 67 -11.43 0.24 5.48
N ASP A 68 -10.40 -0.41 4.93
CA ASP A 68 -9.50 -1.31 5.64
C ASP A 68 -8.06 -1.05 5.19
N MET A 69 -7.30 -0.37 6.02
CA MET A 69 -5.89 -0.07 5.77
C MET A 69 -5.06 -1.33 5.40
N TYR A 70 -5.45 -2.53 5.85
CA TYR A 70 -4.73 -3.77 5.58
C TYR A 70 -5.40 -4.66 4.51
N GLY A 71 -6.45 -4.20 3.83
CA GLY A 71 -7.19 -5.06 2.90
C GLY A 71 -6.39 -5.52 1.67
N TYR A 72 -5.22 -4.91 1.42
CA TYR A 72 -4.25 -5.39 0.44
C TYR A 72 -3.64 -6.76 0.80
N ARG A 73 -3.68 -7.19 2.07
CA ARG A 73 -3.02 -8.42 2.54
C ARG A 73 -3.58 -9.69 1.94
N LYS A 74 -4.81 -9.67 1.42
CA LYS A 74 -5.35 -10.77 0.61
C LYS A 74 -4.51 -11.07 -0.64
N HIS A 75 -3.70 -10.09 -1.08
CA HIS A 75 -2.76 -10.23 -2.18
C HIS A 75 -1.37 -10.70 -1.74
N LEU A 76 -1.13 -10.98 -0.46
CA LEU A 76 0.13 -11.50 0.07
C LEU A 76 0.17 -13.03 0.19
N ASP A 77 -0.92 -13.75 -0.07
CA ASP A 77 -0.89 -15.21 0.11
C ASP A 77 0.13 -15.86 -0.85
N PHE A 78 1.22 -16.33 -0.25
CA PHE A 78 2.29 -17.11 -0.86
C PHE A 78 2.16 -18.56 -0.39
N LYS A 79 1.69 -19.44 -1.27
CA LYS A 79 2.40 -20.72 -1.42
C LYS A 79 3.65 -20.36 -2.21
N MET A 80 4.79 -20.18 -1.54
CA MET A 80 6.07 -20.03 -2.22
C MET A 80 6.27 -21.25 -3.13
N ALA A 81 6.11 -21.08 -4.45
CA ALA A 81 6.72 -22.00 -5.38
C ALA A 81 8.23 -21.90 -5.09
N LYS A 82 8.84 -23.01 -4.70
CA LYS A 82 10.30 -23.05 -4.51
C LYS A 82 10.94 -22.53 -5.79
N PRO A 83 11.96 -21.66 -5.71
CA PRO A 83 12.76 -21.34 -6.88
C PRO A 83 13.33 -22.65 -7.45
N GLU A 84 13.19 -22.83 -8.76
CA GLU A 84 13.79 -23.91 -9.54
C GLU A 84 15.33 -23.83 -9.53
#